data_AF-A0AAW0P459-F1
#
_entry.id   AF-A0AAW0P459-F1
#
_cell.length_a   1.000
_cell.length_b   1.000
_cell.length_c   1.000
_cell.angle_alpha   90.00
_cell.angle_beta   90.00
_cell.angle_gamma   90.00
#
_symmetry.space_group_name_H-M   'P 1'
#
loop_
_entity.id
_entity.type
_entity.pdbx_description
1 polymer ?
#
loop_
_entity_poly.entity_id
_entity_poly.type
_entity_poly.pdbx_seq_one_letter_code
_entity_poly.pdbx_strand_id
1 'polypeptide(L)'
;MAFRRPDSFDGLGYRLTPDPQLQYRVTTPPDIPGSRNLHRSPQYGDPQYDDPQSEAAASRGAAGWDASQAGLPPNEQLNRFAGFGIGLVSLFTENVLAHPCIVFRRQCQVNVQARCYHLTPFSAVSVMYSISKAQGLRSLWKGMGSTFIVHGVTLGAEGIISEFTPLPRELPHRWSWKQLCGHLMLKGLTAVVALPFYCASLIDTVQVRTRCLGSWASRAHSRRLLPLSSLLIPAALHAVLKYCVSSCVQRVALWLLQRRRKHESSEPLDPLDSYFLDLSSQWAGSLVSDALCFPLETVLHRLALQGTRTIIDNTEQGGALQVLPVNTQYDGFCDCLSSVRNKEGGVSFYRGFGALTAQYALHAALLALSRAALRVTMDAKALRA
;
A
#
# COMPACT_ATOMS: atom_id res chain seq x y z
N MET A 1 -8.90 10.17 65.62
CA MET A 1 -8.70 9.04 64.70
C MET A 1 -7.77 9.51 63.59
N ALA A 2 -6.47 9.28 63.77
CA ALA A 2 -5.42 9.64 62.84
C ALA A 2 -4.61 8.36 62.61
N PHE A 3 -4.50 7.90 61.37
CA PHE A 3 -3.74 6.70 61.07
C PHE A 3 -2.39 7.06 60.46
N ARG A 4 -1.36 6.67 61.20
CA ARG A 4 0.07 6.79 60.95
C ARG A 4 0.52 5.86 59.82
N ARG A 5 1.53 6.29 59.07
CA ARG A 5 2.68 5.47 58.63
C ARG A 5 3.76 5.56 59.73
N PRO A 6 4.64 4.57 59.98
CA PRO A 6 5.72 4.21 59.03
C PRO A 6 6.29 2.76 59.06
N ASP A 7 7.01 2.48 57.96
CA ASP A 7 8.25 1.71 57.75
C ASP A 7 8.50 0.36 58.46
N SER A 8 8.62 -0.71 57.66
CA SER A 8 9.71 -1.69 57.78
C SER A 8 9.87 -2.45 56.46
N PHE A 9 11.04 -2.26 55.87
CA PHE A 9 11.62 -2.92 54.71
C PHE A 9 12.55 -4.00 55.27
N ASP A 10 12.34 -5.27 54.93
CA ASP A 10 13.41 -6.28 54.73
C ASP A 10 12.84 -7.64 54.31
N GLY A 11 13.40 -8.17 53.22
CA GLY A 11 13.94 -9.54 53.21
C GLY A 11 13.02 -10.74 52.93
N LEU A 12 13.18 -11.27 51.70
CA LEU A 12 13.11 -12.69 51.31
C LEU A 12 11.73 -13.30 50.96
N GLY A 13 11.52 -13.48 49.64
CA GLY A 13 11.50 -14.85 49.13
C GLY A 13 10.21 -15.41 48.54
N TYR A 14 9.62 -14.76 47.52
CA TYR A 14 8.82 -15.49 46.53
C TYR A 14 9.27 -15.14 45.11
N ARG A 15 9.94 -16.11 44.48
CA ARG A 15 10.31 -16.11 43.06
C ARG A 15 9.01 -16.05 42.22
N LEU A 16 8.78 -14.91 41.57
CA LEU A 16 7.91 -14.82 40.40
C LEU A 16 8.80 -14.84 39.15
N THR A 17 8.70 -15.92 38.41
CA THR A 17 9.24 -16.12 37.07
C THR A 17 8.73 -14.99 36.15
N PRO A 18 9.59 -14.22 35.47
CA PRO A 18 9.10 -13.28 34.46
C PRO A 18 8.64 -14.07 33.22
N ASP A 19 7.36 -13.95 32.87
CA ASP A 19 6.82 -14.44 31.61
C ASP A 19 7.58 -13.78 30.44
N PRO A 20 8.29 -14.53 29.58
CA PRO A 20 9.07 -13.98 28.49
C PRO A 20 8.24 -13.60 27.25
N GLN A 21 6.91 -13.58 27.33
CA GLN A 21 6.04 -13.42 26.17
C GLN A 21 5.65 -11.97 25.81
N LEU A 22 6.18 -10.95 26.50
CA LEU A 22 5.73 -9.56 26.32
C LEU A 22 6.62 -8.65 25.45
N GLN A 23 7.66 -9.14 24.77
CA GLN A 23 8.68 -8.24 24.17
C GLN A 23 8.98 -8.33 22.67
N TYR A 24 8.23 -9.06 21.85
CA TYR A 24 8.35 -8.95 20.38
C TYR A 24 6.99 -8.98 19.69
N ARG A 25 6.28 -7.85 19.73
CA ARG A 25 5.07 -7.64 18.93
C ARG A 25 5.23 -6.37 18.09
N VAL A 26 6.16 -6.42 17.14
CA VAL A 26 6.31 -5.36 16.13
C VAL A 26 5.31 -5.65 15.02
N THR A 27 4.38 -4.72 14.86
CA THR A 27 3.25 -4.75 13.94
C THR A 27 3.71 -4.92 12.50
N THR A 28 3.32 -6.01 11.84
CA THR A 28 3.39 -6.09 10.38
C THR A 28 2.36 -5.14 9.77
N PRO A 29 2.77 -4.30 8.79
CA PRO A 29 1.91 -3.29 8.18
C PRO A 29 0.93 -3.93 7.19
N PRO A 30 -0.33 -3.48 7.12
CA PRO A 30 -1.23 -3.95 6.08
C PRO A 30 -1.03 -3.33 4.70
N ASP A 31 -1.10 -4.22 3.70
CA ASP A 31 -1.36 -4.06 2.26
C ASP A 31 -1.06 -2.71 1.61
N ILE A 32 0.14 -2.21 1.86
CA ILE A 32 0.85 -1.41 0.88
C ILE A 32 1.62 -2.44 0.02
N PRO A 33 1.53 -2.41 -1.32
CA PRO A 33 2.56 -3.03 -2.15
C PRO A 33 3.93 -2.66 -1.55
N GLY A 34 4.87 -3.59 -1.37
CA GLY A 34 6.20 -3.19 -0.85
C GLY A 34 6.39 -3.13 0.67
N SER A 35 5.36 -2.93 1.52
CA SER A 35 5.56 -2.85 2.99
C SER A 35 5.93 -4.19 3.65
N ARG A 36 5.72 -5.31 2.95
CA ARG A 36 6.13 -6.65 3.38
C ARG A 36 7.66 -6.83 3.41
N ASN A 37 8.41 -5.95 2.72
CA ASN A 37 9.84 -6.14 2.49
C ASN A 37 10.74 -5.58 3.60
N LEU A 38 10.18 -4.94 4.63
CA LEU A 38 10.94 -4.55 5.83
C LEU A 38 11.08 -5.69 6.84
N HIS A 39 10.22 -6.72 6.80
CA HIS A 39 10.05 -7.66 7.92
C HIS A 39 10.40 -9.13 7.63
N ARG A 40 10.84 -9.45 6.41
CA ARG A 40 11.19 -10.84 6.06
C ARG A 40 12.70 -11.06 6.17
N SER A 41 13.16 -11.48 7.34
CA SER A 41 14.45 -12.16 7.47
C SER A 41 14.42 -13.43 6.58
N PRO A 42 15.52 -13.80 5.92
CA PRO A 42 15.58 -15.04 5.14
C PRO A 42 15.55 -16.22 6.12
N GLN A 43 14.38 -16.79 6.39
CA GLN A 43 14.31 -18.12 6.99
C GLN A 43 14.67 -19.12 5.90
N TYR A 44 15.94 -19.51 5.94
CA TYR A 44 16.50 -20.66 5.25
C TYR A 44 15.62 -21.88 5.54
N GLY A 45 15.25 -22.61 4.49
CA GLY A 45 14.66 -23.92 4.69
C GLY A 45 15.71 -24.86 5.24
N ASP A 46 15.35 -25.68 6.22
CA ASP A 46 15.98 -26.98 6.35
C ASP A 46 15.01 -28.03 6.95
N PRO A 47 15.19 -29.32 6.61
CA PRO A 47 14.39 -30.42 7.11
C PRO A 47 14.75 -30.77 8.56
N GLN A 48 13.72 -31.17 9.28
CA GLN A 48 13.72 -31.72 10.63
C GLN A 48 14.83 -32.77 10.87
N TYR A 49 15.75 -32.47 11.78
CA TYR A 49 16.52 -33.45 12.56
C TYR A 49 16.62 -32.94 14.00
N ASP A 50 16.17 -33.76 14.95
CA ASP A 50 16.25 -33.51 16.40
C ASP A 50 17.70 -33.66 16.88
N ASP A 51 18.24 -32.65 17.57
CA ASP A 51 19.44 -32.79 18.42
C ASP A 51 19.35 -31.88 19.66
N PRO A 52 19.56 -32.38 20.90
CA PRO A 52 19.29 -31.64 22.13
C PRO A 52 20.52 -30.83 22.55
N GLN A 53 20.66 -29.61 22.02
CA GLN A 53 21.56 -28.57 22.54
C GLN A 53 20.87 -27.20 22.71
N SER A 54 19.53 -27.21 22.78
CA SER A 54 18.68 -26.02 22.81
C SER A 54 18.64 -25.24 24.13
N GLU A 55 19.49 -25.55 25.12
CA GLU A 55 19.46 -24.85 26.42
C GLU A 55 20.61 -23.84 26.63
N ALA A 56 21.63 -23.80 25.78
CA ALA A 56 22.75 -22.85 25.94
C ALA A 56 22.64 -21.57 25.08
N ALA A 57 21.71 -21.52 24.11
CA ALA A 57 21.56 -20.38 23.18
C ALA A 57 20.51 -19.34 23.61
N ALA A 58 19.69 -19.64 24.63
CA ALA A 58 18.59 -18.79 25.08
C ALA A 58 19.03 -17.56 25.91
N SER A 59 20.32 -17.43 26.26
CA SER A 59 20.84 -16.36 27.13
C SER A 59 21.53 -15.20 26.40
N ARG A 60 21.49 -15.12 25.05
CA ARG A 60 22.07 -13.99 24.28
C ARG A 60 21.05 -13.05 23.63
N GLY A 61 19.77 -13.14 24.02
CA GLY A 61 18.67 -12.38 23.42
C GLY A 61 18.37 -10.99 24.00
N ALA A 62 19.15 -10.50 24.97
CA ALA A 62 18.82 -9.28 25.73
C ALA A 62 20.00 -8.29 25.85
N ALA A 63 20.64 -7.94 24.73
CA ALA A 63 21.58 -6.83 24.65
C ALA A 63 21.09 -5.81 23.62
N GLY A 64 21.08 -4.55 24.04
CA GLY A 64 20.41 -3.43 23.38
C GLY A 64 21.01 -2.98 22.04
N TRP A 65 20.47 -1.88 21.53
CA TRP A 65 20.81 -1.22 20.28
C TRP A 65 22.24 -0.62 20.20
N ASP A 66 23.15 -1.10 21.05
CA ASP A 66 24.58 -0.77 21.03
C ASP A 66 25.40 -2.06 21.13
N ALA A 67 25.20 -2.97 20.18
CA ALA A 67 26.13 -4.05 19.93
C ALA A 67 26.32 -4.20 18.43
N SER A 68 27.37 -3.56 17.91
CA SER A 68 28.03 -4.05 16.71
C SER A 68 28.35 -5.53 16.93
N GLN A 69 27.50 -6.42 16.44
CA GLN A 69 27.79 -7.85 16.36
C GLN A 69 28.92 -8.03 15.34
N ALA A 70 30.14 -7.89 15.83
CA ALA A 70 31.35 -8.31 15.15
C ALA A 70 31.29 -9.84 15.02
N GLY A 71 30.99 -10.34 13.82
CA GLY A 71 30.97 -11.78 13.56
C GLY A 71 30.11 -12.26 12.37
N LEU A 72 29.26 -11.42 11.78
CA LEU A 72 28.55 -11.80 10.54
C LEU A 72 29.47 -11.61 9.32
N PRO A 73 29.44 -12.52 8.32
CA PRO A 73 30.22 -12.32 7.11
C PRO A 73 29.83 -10.99 6.44
N PRO A 74 30.80 -10.21 5.90
CA PRO A 74 30.55 -8.87 5.35
C PRO A 74 29.40 -8.79 4.32
N ASN A 75 29.19 -9.90 3.60
CA ASN A 75 28.15 -10.03 2.58
C ASN A 75 26.73 -10.08 3.17
N GLU A 76 26.55 -10.64 4.37
CA GLU A 76 25.23 -10.74 4.99
C GLU A 76 24.76 -9.39 5.56
N GLN A 77 25.68 -8.61 6.13
CA GLN A 77 25.40 -7.23 6.54
C GLN A 77 25.02 -6.37 5.34
N LEU A 78 25.77 -6.50 4.23
CA LEU A 78 25.47 -5.78 2.99
C LEU A 78 24.09 -6.15 2.44
N ASN A 79 23.73 -7.43 2.43
CA ASN A 79 22.42 -7.89 1.98
C ASN A 79 21.28 -7.36 2.85
N ARG A 80 21.48 -7.25 4.17
CA ARG A 80 20.49 -6.64 5.09
C ARG A 80 20.32 -5.14 4.84
N PHE A 81 21.43 -4.40 4.70
CA PHE A 81 21.37 -2.97 4.36
C PHE A 81 20.76 -2.72 2.97
N ALA A 82 21.07 -3.58 2.00
CA ALA A 82 20.49 -3.55 0.67
C ALA A 82 18.97 -3.78 0.72
N GLY A 83 18.50 -4.80 1.46
CA GLY A 83 17.08 -5.07 1.65
C GLY A 83 16.33 -3.89 2.29
N PHE A 84 16.92 -3.26 3.32
CA PHE A 84 16.35 -2.05 3.92
C PHE A 84 16.29 -0.89 2.93
N GLY A 85 17.39 -0.62 2.21
CA GLY A 85 17.48 0.45 1.22
C GLY A 85 16.48 0.28 0.08
N ILE A 86 16.34 -0.93 -0.46
CA ILE A 86 15.35 -1.24 -1.50
C ILE A 86 13.93 -1.05 -0.96
N GLY A 87 13.65 -1.49 0.26
CA GLY A 87 12.35 -1.27 0.91
C GLY A 87 11.98 0.21 1.00
N LEU A 88 12.94 1.05 1.42
CA LEU A 88 12.77 2.50 1.50
C LEU A 88 12.56 3.13 0.11
N VAL A 89 13.35 2.71 -0.88
CA VAL A 89 13.19 3.17 -2.28
C VAL A 89 11.82 2.77 -2.83
N SER A 90 11.34 1.54 -2.56
CA SER A 90 10.00 1.11 -2.99
C SER A 90 8.91 1.97 -2.37
N LEU A 91 8.99 2.20 -1.06
CA LEU A 91 8.01 3.02 -0.33
C LEU A 91 7.98 4.46 -0.85
N PHE A 92 9.16 5.06 -1.05
CA PHE A 92 9.26 6.42 -1.60
C PHE A 92 8.74 6.48 -3.04
N THR A 93 9.02 5.45 -3.83
CA THR A 93 8.55 5.35 -5.21
C THR A 93 7.03 5.32 -5.28
N GLU A 94 6.40 4.44 -4.49
CA GLU A 94 4.95 4.25 -4.49
C GLU A 94 4.19 5.45 -3.92
N ASN A 95 4.72 6.08 -2.87
CA ASN A 95 3.99 7.12 -2.14
C ASN A 95 4.34 8.55 -2.58
N VAL A 96 5.56 8.79 -3.09
CA VAL A 96 6.03 10.14 -3.42
C VAL A 96 6.23 10.32 -4.92
N LEU A 97 6.99 9.42 -5.57
CA LEU A 97 7.32 9.55 -6.99
C LEU A 97 6.14 9.20 -7.90
N ALA A 98 5.32 8.22 -7.51
CA ALA A 98 4.12 7.82 -8.24
C ALA A 98 2.91 8.74 -7.97
N HIS A 99 2.97 9.59 -6.94
CA HIS A 99 1.83 10.43 -6.54
C HIS A 99 1.27 11.32 -7.67
N PRO A 100 2.10 11.96 -8.52
CA PRO A 100 1.60 12.65 -9.73
C PRO A 100 0.72 11.80 -10.64
N CYS A 101 1.08 10.53 -10.82
CA CYS A 101 0.30 9.60 -11.64
C CYS A 101 -1.03 9.27 -10.97
N ILE A 102 -1.03 9.11 -9.64
CA ILE A 102 -2.24 8.87 -8.84
C ILE A 102 -3.20 10.06 -8.94
N VAL A 103 -2.70 11.29 -8.77
CA VAL A 103 -3.50 12.52 -8.87
C VAL A 103 -4.10 12.65 -10.27
N PHE A 104 -3.28 12.53 -11.32
CA PHE A 104 -3.76 12.66 -12.69
C PHE A 104 -4.77 11.56 -13.06
N ARG A 105 -4.53 10.31 -12.63
CA ARG A 105 -5.46 9.19 -12.81
C ARG A 105 -6.82 9.48 -12.17
N ARG A 106 -6.82 9.91 -10.91
CA ARG A 106 -8.06 10.27 -10.18
C ARG A 106 -8.82 11.39 -10.88
N GLN A 107 -8.12 12.41 -11.38
CA GLN A 107 -8.73 13.49 -12.17
C GLN A 107 -9.38 12.96 -13.47
N CYS A 108 -8.70 12.09 -14.21
CA CYS A 108 -9.23 11.51 -15.44
C CYS A 108 -10.47 10.63 -15.18
N GLN A 109 -10.46 9.83 -14.11
CA GLN A 109 -11.55 8.91 -13.78
C GLN A 109 -12.86 9.64 -13.48
N VAL A 110 -12.78 10.83 -12.91
CA VAL A 110 -13.95 11.62 -12.50
C VAL A 110 -14.38 12.64 -13.56
N ASN A 111 -13.50 12.95 -14.52
CA ASN A 111 -13.81 13.84 -15.63
C ASN A 111 -14.65 13.13 -16.70
N VAL A 112 -15.97 13.24 -16.59
CA VAL A 112 -16.93 12.70 -17.56
C VAL A 112 -16.91 13.47 -18.88
N GLN A 113 -16.62 14.77 -18.83
CA GLN A 113 -16.68 15.66 -20.00
C GLN A 113 -15.46 15.55 -20.92
N ALA A 114 -14.39 14.90 -20.46
CA ALA A 114 -13.21 14.65 -21.29
C ALA A 114 -13.56 13.80 -22.52
N ARG A 115 -13.04 14.21 -23.67
CA ARG A 115 -13.04 13.45 -24.93
C ARG A 115 -11.82 12.54 -25.03
N CYS A 116 -10.69 12.96 -24.46
CA CYS A 116 -9.45 12.19 -24.46
C CYS A 116 -9.34 11.31 -23.20
N TYR A 117 -9.21 9.99 -23.38
CA TYR A 117 -9.18 9.04 -22.26
C TYR A 117 -7.80 8.77 -21.68
N HIS A 118 -6.73 9.25 -22.32
CA HIS A 118 -5.33 9.09 -21.87
C HIS A 118 -4.97 7.64 -21.51
N LEU A 119 -5.26 6.72 -22.43
CA LEU A 119 -5.02 5.29 -22.24
C LEU A 119 -3.53 4.93 -22.34
N THR A 120 -2.72 5.76 -23.00
CA THR A 120 -1.28 5.52 -23.15
C THR A 120 -0.47 6.35 -22.14
N PRO A 121 0.67 5.82 -21.65
CA PRO A 121 1.53 6.56 -20.72
C PRO A 121 2.08 7.85 -21.35
N PHE A 122 2.35 7.86 -22.66
CA PHE A 122 2.84 9.04 -23.37
C PHE A 122 1.81 10.17 -23.38
N SER A 123 0.54 9.87 -23.68
CA SER A 123 -0.54 10.86 -23.61
C SER A 123 -0.71 11.41 -22.20
N ALA A 124 -0.67 10.54 -21.18
CA ALA A 124 -0.82 10.95 -19.79
C ALA A 124 0.32 11.87 -19.35
N VAL A 125 1.58 11.48 -19.60
CA VAL A 125 2.76 12.27 -19.24
C VAL A 125 2.80 13.61 -19.98
N SER A 126 2.42 13.64 -21.26
CA SER A 126 2.36 14.88 -22.04
C SER A 126 1.37 15.89 -21.44
N VAL A 127 0.20 15.43 -21.00
CA VAL A 127 -0.81 16.29 -20.37
C VAL A 127 -0.37 16.70 -18.96
N MET A 128 0.19 15.78 -18.17
CA MET A 128 0.77 16.11 -16.85
C MET A 128 1.87 17.17 -16.94
N TYR A 129 2.73 17.09 -17.96
CA TYR A 129 3.74 18.10 -18.24
C TYR A 129 3.11 19.46 -18.60
N SER A 130 2.06 19.45 -19.43
CA SER A 130 1.31 20.65 -19.80
C SER A 130 0.64 21.32 -18.59
N ILE A 131 0.04 20.52 -17.70
CA ILE A 131 -0.54 20.99 -16.42
C ILE A 131 0.55 21.55 -15.51
N SER A 132 1.70 20.88 -15.40
CA SER A 132 2.83 21.36 -14.59
C SER A 132 3.38 22.69 -15.09
N LYS A 133 3.43 22.88 -16.42
CA LYS A 133 3.87 24.13 -17.03
C LYS A 133 2.87 25.27 -16.79
N ALA A 134 1.58 24.97 -16.84
CA ALA A 134 0.53 25.98 -16.69
C ALA A 134 0.24 26.36 -15.22
N GLN A 135 0.22 25.38 -14.32
CA GLN A 135 -0.20 25.55 -12.91
C GLN A 135 0.95 25.41 -11.90
N GLY A 136 2.16 25.07 -12.36
CA GLY A 136 3.31 24.76 -11.53
C GLY A 136 3.35 23.30 -11.06
N LEU A 137 4.53 22.83 -10.66
CA LEU A 137 4.78 21.43 -10.28
C LEU A 137 3.99 20.98 -9.04
N ARG A 138 3.71 21.90 -8.10
CA ARG A 138 2.91 21.63 -6.90
C ARG A 138 1.48 21.19 -7.25
N SER A 139 1.01 21.45 -8.47
CA SER A 139 -0.31 21.04 -8.93
C SER A 139 -0.45 19.51 -9.09
N LEU A 140 0.65 18.79 -9.34
CA LEU A 140 0.65 17.32 -9.42
C LEU A 140 0.76 16.66 -8.04
N TRP A 141 1.20 17.41 -7.02
CA TRP A 141 1.33 16.94 -5.63
C TRP A 141 0.16 17.34 -4.73
N LYS A 142 -1.00 17.65 -5.33
CA LYS A 142 -2.25 17.91 -4.61
C LYS A 142 -2.63 16.70 -3.74
N GLY A 143 -3.11 16.97 -2.52
CA GLY A 143 -3.60 15.93 -1.61
C GLY A 143 -2.57 14.93 -1.05
N MET A 144 -1.26 15.14 -1.23
CA MET A 144 -0.24 14.21 -0.70
C MET A 144 -0.31 14.02 0.82
N GLY A 145 -0.54 15.10 1.58
CA GLY A 145 -0.70 14.99 3.04
C GLY A 145 -1.92 14.15 3.43
N SER A 146 -3.05 14.33 2.74
CA SER A 146 -4.26 13.56 3.02
C SER A 146 -4.15 12.10 2.60
N THR A 147 -3.40 11.79 1.53
CA THR A 147 -3.10 10.39 1.19
C THR A 147 -2.29 9.72 2.30
N PHE A 148 -1.28 10.38 2.88
CA PHE A 148 -0.54 9.81 4.01
C PHE A 148 -1.41 9.59 5.25
N ILE A 149 -2.34 10.51 5.53
CA ILE A 149 -3.32 10.32 6.62
C ILE A 149 -4.17 9.08 6.36
N VAL A 150 -4.66 8.87 5.13
CA VAL A 150 -5.44 7.66 4.79
C VAL A 150 -4.63 6.39 5.01
N HIS A 151 -3.35 6.37 4.61
CA HIS A 151 -2.48 5.23 4.90
C HIS A 151 -2.32 5.01 6.40
N GLY A 152 -2.02 6.06 7.16
CA GLY A 152 -1.89 5.99 8.62
C GLY A 152 -3.16 5.47 9.31
N VAL A 153 -4.33 5.97 8.91
CA VAL A 153 -5.63 5.51 9.43
C VAL A 153 -5.89 4.06 9.05
N THR A 154 -5.58 3.65 7.82
CA THR A 154 -5.76 2.25 7.37
C THR A 154 -4.88 1.30 8.18
N LEU A 155 -3.60 1.64 8.36
CA LEU A 155 -2.64 0.87 9.17
C LEU A 155 -3.09 0.80 10.64
N GLY A 156 -3.49 1.94 11.20
CA GLY A 156 -3.94 2.05 12.60
C GLY A 156 -5.26 1.31 12.85
N ALA A 157 -6.23 1.46 11.95
CA ALA A 157 -7.53 0.78 12.04
C ALA A 157 -7.35 -0.73 11.98
N GLU A 158 -6.56 -1.25 11.05
CA GLU A 158 -6.29 -2.68 11.02
C GLU A 158 -5.60 -3.17 12.30
N GLY A 159 -4.68 -2.37 12.85
CA GLY A 159 -4.02 -2.66 14.12
C GLY A 159 -5.01 -2.83 15.26
N ILE A 160 -5.80 -1.79 15.50
CA ILE A 160 -6.82 -1.74 16.53
C ILE A 160 -7.83 -2.89 16.33
N ILE A 161 -8.39 -3.05 15.13
CA ILE A 161 -9.38 -4.10 14.86
C ILE A 161 -8.76 -5.49 15.11
N SER A 162 -7.51 -5.73 14.71
CA SER A 162 -6.84 -7.02 14.93
C SER A 162 -6.52 -7.31 16.40
N GLU A 163 -6.46 -6.29 17.26
CA GLU A 163 -6.29 -6.46 18.71
C GLU A 163 -7.63 -6.74 19.40
N PHE A 164 -8.70 -6.06 18.97
CA PHE A 164 -10.04 -6.21 19.54
C PHE A 164 -10.82 -7.41 18.99
N THR A 165 -10.42 -7.96 17.84
CA THR A 165 -11.08 -9.11 17.22
C THR A 165 -10.10 -10.27 17.10
N PRO A 166 -10.52 -11.54 17.32
CA PRO A 166 -9.67 -12.72 17.12
C PRO A 166 -9.42 -13.02 15.63
N LEU A 167 -9.51 -12.01 14.74
CA LEU A 167 -9.39 -12.17 13.30
C LEU A 167 -7.90 -12.27 12.92
N PRO A 168 -7.50 -13.28 12.13
CA PRO A 168 -6.10 -13.48 11.79
C PRO A 168 -5.59 -12.35 10.89
N ARG A 169 -4.55 -11.64 11.36
CA ARG A 169 -3.88 -10.56 10.62
C ARG A 169 -3.00 -11.06 9.50
N GLU A 170 -2.48 -12.29 9.64
CA GLU A 170 -1.72 -13.00 8.63
C GLU A 170 -2.29 -14.39 8.42
N LEU A 171 -2.28 -14.85 7.18
CA LEU A 171 -2.77 -16.17 6.84
C LEU A 171 -1.58 -17.17 6.90
N PRO A 172 -1.61 -18.19 7.79
CA PRO A 172 -0.47 -19.09 8.06
C PRO A 172 -0.34 -20.22 7.03
N HIS A 173 0.71 -20.39 6.23
CA HIS A 173 0.85 -21.36 5.09
C HIS A 173 -0.22 -22.47 4.80
N ARG A 174 -0.76 -23.20 5.80
CA ARG A 174 -1.99 -24.02 5.72
C ARG A 174 -3.21 -23.29 6.30
N TRP A 175 -4.21 -22.95 5.48
CA TRP A 175 -5.36 -22.12 5.90
C TRP A 175 -6.66 -22.89 6.07
N SER A 176 -7.39 -22.59 7.15
CA SER A 176 -8.80 -22.96 7.28
C SER A 176 -9.71 -21.91 6.62
N TRP A 177 -10.82 -22.34 6.01
CA TRP A 177 -11.84 -21.45 5.44
C TRP A 177 -12.37 -20.41 6.44
N LYS A 178 -12.44 -20.77 7.73
CA LYS A 178 -12.85 -19.84 8.81
C LYS A 178 -11.83 -18.73 9.03
N GLN A 179 -10.53 -19.05 8.96
CA GLN A 179 -9.45 -18.07 9.11
C GLN A 179 -9.35 -17.16 7.88
N LEU A 180 -9.54 -17.72 6.68
CA LEU A 180 -9.61 -16.92 5.45
C LEU A 180 -10.78 -15.94 5.50
N CYS A 181 -11.98 -16.42 5.84
CA CYS A 181 -13.16 -15.56 5.98
C CYS A 181 -12.91 -14.45 7.02
N GLY A 182 -12.33 -14.79 8.17
CA GLY A 182 -11.99 -13.82 9.21
C GLY A 182 -10.99 -12.75 8.73
N HIS A 183 -9.96 -13.14 7.97
CA HIS A 183 -9.01 -12.20 7.40
C HIS A 183 -9.67 -11.26 6.38
N LEU A 184 -10.54 -11.79 5.50
CA LEU A 184 -11.27 -10.98 4.53
C LEU A 184 -12.25 -10.02 5.21
N MET A 185 -12.89 -10.45 6.30
CA MET A 185 -13.73 -9.58 7.13
C MET A 185 -12.93 -8.45 7.78
N LEU A 186 -11.73 -8.75 8.31
CA LEU A 186 -10.82 -7.74 8.85
C LEU A 186 -10.48 -6.68 7.79
N LYS A 187 -10.11 -7.11 6.56
CA LYS A 187 -9.82 -6.19 5.44
C LYS A 187 -11.02 -5.34 5.05
N GLY A 188 -12.21 -5.95 4.98
CA GLY A 188 -13.45 -5.24 4.69
C GLY A 188 -13.79 -4.19 5.75
N LEU A 189 -13.64 -4.53 7.04
CA LEU A 189 -13.93 -3.62 8.14
C LEU A 189 -12.93 -2.46 8.19
N THR A 190 -11.63 -2.73 8.00
CA THR A 190 -10.61 -1.69 7.86
C THR A 190 -10.95 -0.73 6.71
N ALA A 191 -11.39 -1.25 5.56
CA ALA A 191 -11.78 -0.42 4.42
C ALA A 191 -13.00 0.48 4.73
N VAL A 192 -13.99 -0.04 5.47
CA VAL A 192 -15.15 0.74 5.95
C VAL A 192 -14.72 1.90 6.86
N VAL A 193 -13.80 1.64 7.80
CA VAL A 193 -13.27 2.67 8.72
C VAL A 193 -12.44 3.71 7.97
N ALA A 194 -11.65 3.30 6.98
CA ALA A 194 -10.81 4.20 6.19
C ALA A 194 -11.60 5.02 5.14
N LEU A 195 -12.79 4.57 4.74
CA LEU A 195 -13.58 5.17 3.64
C LEU A 195 -13.83 6.68 3.76
N PRO A 196 -14.27 7.25 4.91
CA PRO A 196 -14.48 8.70 5.00
C PRO A 196 -13.20 9.51 4.75
N PHE A 197 -12.05 9.02 5.23
CA PHE A 197 -10.75 9.64 4.98
C PHE A 197 -10.33 9.46 3.52
N TYR A 198 -10.60 8.29 2.93
CA TYR A 198 -10.35 8.04 1.51
C TYR A 198 -11.12 9.03 0.63
N CYS A 199 -12.41 9.24 0.91
CA CYS A 199 -13.25 10.19 0.16
C CYS A 199 -12.73 11.63 0.32
N ALA A 200 -12.33 12.03 1.53
CA ALA A 200 -11.73 13.33 1.77
C ALA A 200 -10.41 13.51 0.98
N SER A 201 -9.54 12.51 1.02
CA SER A 201 -8.29 12.54 0.26
C SER A 201 -8.52 12.56 -1.25
N LEU A 202 -9.51 11.81 -1.75
CA LEU A 202 -9.91 11.86 -3.15
C LEU A 202 -10.30 13.27 -3.56
N ILE A 203 -11.18 13.93 -2.80
CA ILE A 203 -11.58 15.32 -3.03
C ILE A 203 -10.36 16.23 -3.05
N ASP A 204 -9.45 16.13 -2.07
CA ASP A 204 -8.24 16.94 -2.00
C ASP A 204 -7.28 16.74 -3.19
N THR A 205 -7.21 15.51 -3.73
CA THR A 205 -6.37 15.22 -4.89
C THR A 205 -6.95 15.76 -6.19
N VAL A 206 -8.27 15.82 -6.32
CA VAL A 206 -8.93 16.22 -7.56
C VAL A 206 -9.28 17.72 -7.58
N GLN A 207 -9.59 18.30 -6.42
CA GLN A 207 -10.05 19.68 -6.31
C GLN A 207 -8.95 20.71 -6.60
N VAL A 208 -9.26 21.68 -7.46
CA VAL A 208 -8.40 22.85 -7.69
C VAL A 208 -8.44 23.75 -6.44
N ARG A 209 -7.27 24.07 -5.85
CA ARG A 209 -7.12 24.82 -4.58
C ARG A 209 -7.69 26.24 -4.66
N THR A 210 -9.01 26.38 -4.55
CA THR A 210 -9.64 27.63 -4.08
C THR A 210 -9.67 27.59 -2.56
N ARG A 211 -8.65 28.14 -1.90
CA ARG A 211 -8.59 28.75 -0.54
C ARG A 211 -9.57 28.32 0.59
N CYS A 212 -10.13 27.12 0.59
CA CYS A 212 -11.07 26.67 1.61
C CYS A 212 -10.43 25.55 2.46
N LEU A 213 -9.22 25.81 2.97
CA LEU A 213 -8.50 24.92 3.89
C LEU A 213 -9.28 24.66 5.20
N GLY A 214 -10.33 25.45 5.48
CA GLY A 214 -11.19 25.33 6.67
C GLY A 214 -12.54 24.62 6.45
N SER A 215 -12.84 24.09 5.26
CA SER A 215 -14.22 23.65 4.95
C SER A 215 -14.55 22.20 5.25
N TRP A 216 -13.65 21.37 5.78
CA TRP A 216 -14.05 20.00 6.16
C TRP A 216 -14.94 19.99 7.40
N ALA A 217 -14.62 20.82 8.41
CA ALA A 217 -15.41 20.96 9.64
C ALA A 217 -16.79 21.61 9.41
N SER A 218 -16.90 22.60 8.51
CA SER A 218 -18.18 23.22 8.15
C SER A 218 -19.02 22.39 7.16
N ARG A 219 -18.40 21.47 6.39
CA ARG A 219 -19.13 20.50 5.55
C ARG A 219 -19.67 19.31 6.34
N ALA A 220 -19.06 18.95 7.47
CA ALA A 220 -19.60 17.95 8.40
C ALA A 220 -20.95 18.36 9.01
N HIS A 221 -21.25 19.66 9.07
CA HIS A 221 -22.51 20.21 9.59
C HIS A 221 -23.62 20.39 8.55
N SER A 222 -23.33 20.22 7.25
CA SER A 222 -24.34 20.33 6.20
C SER A 222 -25.03 18.99 5.98
N ARG A 223 -26.33 18.91 6.27
CA ARG A 223 -27.22 17.73 6.16
C ARG A 223 -27.41 17.16 4.73
N ARG A 224 -26.51 17.46 3.80
CA ARG A 224 -26.37 16.75 2.51
C ARG A 224 -25.10 15.91 2.53
N LEU A 225 -24.88 15.21 3.64
CA LEU A 225 -23.83 14.21 3.73
C LEU A 225 -24.04 13.24 2.57
N LEU A 226 -22.97 13.06 1.80
CA LEU A 226 -22.74 11.90 0.94
C LEU A 226 -23.45 10.68 1.55
N PRO A 227 -24.19 9.87 0.79
CA PRO A 227 -24.68 8.60 1.30
C PRO A 227 -23.47 7.65 1.43
N LEU A 228 -22.55 7.95 2.35
CA LEU A 228 -21.37 7.14 2.67
C LEU A 228 -21.84 5.75 3.07
N SER A 229 -23.00 5.63 3.73
CA SER A 229 -23.69 4.38 4.01
C SER A 229 -23.94 3.54 2.76
N SER A 230 -24.37 4.15 1.65
CA SER A 230 -24.56 3.47 0.37
C SER A 230 -23.25 3.07 -0.31
N LEU A 231 -22.15 3.75 0.03
CA LEU A 231 -20.81 3.48 -0.50
C LEU A 231 -20.03 2.44 0.33
N LEU A 232 -20.43 2.19 1.59
CA LEU A 232 -19.75 1.26 2.50
C LEU A 232 -19.58 -0.13 1.88
N ILE A 233 -20.68 -0.73 1.43
CA ILE A 233 -20.68 -2.10 0.93
C ILE A 233 -19.88 -2.19 -0.39
N PRO A 234 -20.12 -1.34 -1.41
CA PRO A 234 -19.29 -1.35 -2.62
C PRO A 234 -17.80 -1.11 -2.36
N ALA A 235 -17.45 -0.22 -1.44
CA ALA A 235 -16.04 0.06 -1.11
C ALA A 235 -15.36 -1.13 -0.39
N ALA A 236 -16.06 -1.76 0.56
CA ALA A 236 -15.55 -2.94 1.26
C ALA A 236 -15.37 -4.11 0.30
N LEU A 237 -16.36 -4.37 -0.56
CA LEU A 237 -16.28 -5.43 -1.58
C LEU A 237 -15.15 -5.18 -2.57
N HIS A 238 -14.97 -3.94 -3.02
CA HIS A 238 -13.85 -3.58 -3.89
C HIS A 238 -12.49 -3.81 -3.21
N ALA A 239 -12.33 -3.39 -1.94
CA ALA A 239 -11.08 -3.60 -1.21
C ALA A 239 -10.75 -5.08 -1.04
N VAL A 240 -11.76 -5.89 -0.66
CA VAL A 240 -11.62 -7.34 -0.51
C VAL A 240 -11.31 -8.01 -1.86
N LEU A 241 -12.03 -7.64 -2.92
CA LEU A 241 -11.79 -8.17 -4.27
C LEU A 241 -10.36 -7.87 -4.74
N LYS A 242 -9.92 -6.62 -4.59
CA LYS A 242 -8.58 -6.18 -4.96
C LYS A 242 -7.51 -6.95 -4.19
N TYR A 243 -7.69 -7.14 -2.88
CA TYR A 243 -6.80 -7.94 -2.05
C TYR A 243 -6.73 -9.41 -2.50
N CYS A 244 -7.89 -10.03 -2.76
CA CYS A 244 -7.98 -11.40 -3.24
C CYS A 244 -7.24 -11.58 -4.58
N VAL A 245 -7.50 -10.69 -5.55
CA VAL A 245 -6.84 -10.72 -6.86
C VAL A 245 -5.33 -10.54 -6.71
N SER A 246 -4.88 -9.54 -5.94
CA SER A 246 -3.45 -9.30 -5.70
C SER A 246 -2.76 -10.51 -5.07
N SER A 247 -3.37 -11.09 -4.03
CA SER A 247 -2.84 -12.27 -3.34
C SER A 247 -2.77 -13.51 -4.23
N CYS A 248 -3.79 -13.74 -5.06
CA CYS A 248 -3.80 -14.84 -6.02
C CYS A 248 -2.70 -14.66 -7.07
N VAL A 249 -2.62 -13.47 -7.67
CA VAL A 249 -1.61 -13.16 -8.70
C VAL A 249 -0.20 -13.22 -8.11
N GLN A 250 0.03 -12.70 -6.90
CA GLN A 250 1.34 -12.78 -6.24
C GLN A 250 1.80 -14.24 -6.11
N ARG A 251 0.92 -15.15 -5.65
CA ARG A 251 1.28 -16.58 -5.51
C ARG A 251 1.57 -17.24 -6.85
N VAL A 252 0.73 -16.96 -7.85
CA VAL A 252 0.92 -17.50 -9.20
C VAL A 252 2.21 -16.96 -9.81
N ALA A 253 2.49 -15.67 -9.66
CA ALA A 253 3.71 -15.04 -10.14
C ALA A 253 4.96 -15.62 -9.45
N LEU A 254 4.96 -15.75 -8.12
CA LEU A 254 6.04 -16.41 -7.38
C LEU A 254 6.30 -17.82 -7.91
N TRP A 255 5.23 -18.61 -8.02
CA TRP A 255 5.32 -19.99 -8.49
C TRP A 255 5.84 -20.08 -9.93
N LEU A 256 5.36 -19.22 -10.83
CA LEU A 256 5.81 -19.17 -12.23
C LEU A 256 7.29 -18.79 -12.32
N LEU A 257 7.71 -17.75 -11.59
CA LEU A 257 9.09 -17.26 -11.61
C LEU A 257 10.06 -18.27 -10.97
N GLN A 258 9.66 -18.92 -9.87
CA GLN A 258 10.44 -20.00 -9.26
C GLN A 258 10.57 -21.22 -10.19
N ARG A 259 9.47 -21.63 -10.85
CA ARG A 259 9.48 -22.74 -11.81
C ARG A 259 10.39 -22.45 -13.00
N ARG A 260 10.27 -21.26 -13.59
CA ARG A 260 11.11 -20.84 -14.71
C ARG A 260 12.59 -20.88 -14.32
N ARG A 261 12.93 -20.36 -13.14
CA ARG A 261 14.32 -20.35 -12.67
C ARG A 261 14.87 -21.75 -12.39
N LYS A 262 14.08 -22.63 -11.77
CA LYS A 262 14.48 -24.04 -11.55
C LYS A 262 14.82 -24.75 -12.86
N HIS A 263 14.19 -24.35 -13.96
CA HIS A 263 14.48 -24.87 -15.29
C HIS A 263 15.73 -24.23 -15.92
N GLU A 264 16.01 -22.95 -15.65
CA GLU A 264 17.16 -22.22 -16.21
C GLU A 264 18.48 -22.42 -15.42
N SER A 265 18.45 -22.78 -14.14
CA SER A 265 19.67 -22.89 -13.32
C SER A 265 19.56 -23.92 -12.20
N SER A 266 20.56 -24.79 -12.06
CA SER A 266 20.68 -25.78 -10.96
C SER A 266 21.41 -25.26 -9.73
N GLU A 267 22.01 -24.07 -9.81
CA GLU A 267 22.74 -23.41 -8.71
C GLU A 267 21.81 -22.93 -7.59
N PRO A 268 22.25 -22.95 -6.32
CA PRO A 268 21.48 -22.46 -5.19
C PRO A 268 21.18 -20.96 -5.32
N LEU A 269 20.01 -20.56 -4.81
CA LEU A 269 19.49 -19.20 -4.95
C LEU A 269 20.27 -18.21 -4.07
N ASP A 270 20.92 -17.22 -4.68
CA ASP A 270 21.50 -16.10 -3.94
C ASP A 270 20.38 -15.38 -3.14
N PRO A 271 20.57 -15.10 -1.83
CA PRO A 271 19.56 -14.46 -0.99
C PRO A 271 19.02 -13.15 -1.59
N LEU A 272 19.85 -12.34 -2.26
CA LEU A 272 19.41 -11.09 -2.87
C LEU A 272 18.41 -11.34 -4.03
N ASP A 273 18.68 -12.35 -4.84
CA ASP A 273 17.81 -12.74 -5.95
C ASP A 273 16.46 -13.28 -5.47
N SER A 274 16.42 -13.96 -4.33
CA SER A 274 15.17 -14.39 -3.68
C SER A 274 14.28 -13.21 -3.27
N TYR A 275 14.92 -12.14 -2.78
CA TYR A 275 14.26 -10.92 -2.37
C TYR A 275 13.69 -10.15 -3.58
N PHE A 276 14.47 -10.00 -4.66
CA PHE A 276 13.97 -9.40 -5.90
C PHE A 276 12.84 -10.22 -6.54
N LEU A 277 12.87 -11.55 -6.40
CA LEU A 277 11.78 -12.42 -6.82
C LEU A 277 10.48 -12.10 -6.08
N ASP A 278 10.55 -11.99 -4.75
CA ASP A 278 9.40 -11.63 -3.91
C ASP A 278 8.86 -10.24 -4.27
N LEU A 279 9.74 -9.25 -4.40
CA LEU A 279 9.39 -7.90 -4.86
C LEU A 279 8.70 -7.90 -6.23
N SER A 280 9.24 -8.62 -7.21
CA SER A 280 8.66 -8.68 -8.56
C SER A 280 7.28 -9.32 -8.56
N SER A 281 7.06 -10.33 -7.70
CA SER A 281 5.76 -10.97 -7.58
C SER A 281 4.72 -10.09 -6.90
N GLN A 282 5.13 -9.31 -5.89
CA GLN A 282 4.27 -8.33 -5.21
C GLN A 282 3.89 -7.19 -6.15
N TRP A 283 4.87 -6.69 -6.93
CA TRP A 283 4.65 -5.70 -7.97
C TRP A 283 3.65 -6.21 -9.02
N ALA A 284 3.83 -7.44 -9.51
CA ALA A 284 2.93 -8.05 -10.49
C ALA A 284 1.50 -8.24 -9.93
N GLY A 285 1.38 -8.70 -8.67
CA GLY A 285 0.10 -8.81 -7.98
C GLY A 285 -0.63 -7.48 -7.89
N SER A 286 0.11 -6.42 -7.52
CA SER A 286 -0.43 -5.07 -7.39
C SER A 286 -0.88 -4.50 -8.73
N LEU A 287 -0.04 -4.56 -9.77
CA LEU A 287 -0.35 -4.11 -11.12
C LEU A 287 -1.61 -4.78 -11.67
N VAL A 288 -1.69 -6.11 -11.59
CA VAL A 288 -2.83 -6.86 -12.13
C VAL A 288 -4.10 -6.57 -11.32
N SER A 289 -3.98 -6.47 -10.00
CA SER A 289 -5.14 -6.13 -9.15
C SER A 289 -5.70 -4.75 -9.46
N ASP A 290 -4.83 -3.75 -9.65
CA ASP A 290 -5.22 -2.39 -10.04
C ASP A 290 -5.84 -2.36 -11.42
N ALA A 291 -5.26 -3.09 -12.39
CA ALA A 291 -5.77 -3.12 -13.75
C ALA A 291 -7.15 -3.80 -13.86
N LEU A 292 -7.36 -4.91 -13.14
CA LEU A 292 -8.63 -5.63 -13.14
C LEU A 292 -9.72 -4.91 -12.33
N CYS A 293 -9.35 -4.27 -11.21
CA CYS A 293 -10.30 -3.53 -10.37
C CYS A 293 -10.51 -2.08 -10.82
N PHE A 294 -9.81 -1.62 -11.86
CA PHE A 294 -9.88 -0.24 -12.37
C PHE A 294 -11.30 0.25 -12.67
N PRO A 295 -12.19 -0.54 -13.31
CA PRO A 295 -13.56 -0.10 -13.58
C PRO A 295 -14.35 0.17 -12.31
N LEU A 296 -14.19 -0.69 -11.30
CA LEU A 296 -14.86 -0.56 -10.01
C LEU A 296 -14.33 0.66 -9.25
N GLU A 297 -13.00 0.87 -9.24
CA GLU A 297 -12.37 2.07 -8.66
C GLU A 297 -12.94 3.34 -9.30
N THR A 298 -13.09 3.37 -10.62
CA THR A 298 -13.66 4.52 -11.36
C THR A 298 -15.10 4.82 -10.95
N VAL A 299 -15.94 3.79 -10.82
CA VAL A 299 -17.33 3.94 -10.34
C VAL A 299 -17.37 4.46 -8.90
N LEU A 300 -16.53 3.91 -8.02
CA LEU A 300 -16.43 4.36 -6.62
C LEU A 300 -15.98 5.82 -6.52
N HIS A 301 -15.01 6.25 -7.33
CA HIS A 301 -14.56 7.64 -7.34
C HIS A 301 -15.66 8.62 -7.74
N ARG A 302 -16.42 8.27 -8.78
CA ARG A 302 -17.53 9.10 -9.26
C ARG A 302 -18.65 9.22 -8.22
N LEU A 303 -18.98 8.12 -7.55
CA LEU A 303 -19.94 8.14 -6.44
C LEU A 303 -19.43 8.90 -5.22
N ALA A 304 -18.15 8.75 -4.87
CA ALA A 304 -17.54 9.44 -3.73
C ALA A 304 -17.49 10.97 -3.92
N LEU A 305 -17.39 11.44 -5.17
CA LEU A 305 -17.41 12.88 -5.49
C LEU A 305 -18.83 13.44 -5.68
N GLN A 306 -19.85 12.61 -5.84
CA GLN A 306 -21.22 13.08 -6.06
C GLN A 306 -21.70 13.97 -4.91
N GLY A 307 -22.27 15.14 -5.23
CA GLY A 307 -22.79 16.07 -4.23
C GLY A 307 -21.75 16.95 -3.52
N THR A 308 -20.45 16.79 -3.83
CA THR A 308 -19.36 17.55 -3.18
C THR A 308 -19.11 18.94 -3.76
N ARG A 309 -19.83 19.34 -4.83
CA ARG A 309 -19.61 20.58 -5.61
C ARG A 309 -18.13 20.80 -5.94
N THR A 310 -17.44 19.72 -6.31
CA THR A 310 -16.02 19.75 -6.65
C THR A 310 -15.79 20.36 -8.03
N ILE A 311 -14.75 21.17 -8.12
CA ILE A 311 -14.26 21.77 -9.35
C ILE A 311 -12.90 21.13 -9.63
N ILE A 312 -12.75 20.53 -10.80
CA ILE A 312 -11.61 19.71 -11.22
C ILE A 312 -10.84 20.42 -12.33
N ASP A 313 -9.56 20.09 -12.46
CA ASP A 313 -8.77 20.55 -13.61
C ASP A 313 -9.26 19.88 -14.89
N ASN A 314 -9.29 20.62 -16.00
CA ASN A 314 -9.56 20.01 -17.28
C ASN A 314 -8.35 19.19 -17.75
N THR A 315 -8.55 17.88 -17.89
CA THR A 315 -7.55 16.92 -18.35
C THR A 315 -7.46 16.82 -19.87
N GLU A 316 -8.17 17.66 -20.63
CA GLU A 316 -8.05 17.72 -22.09
C GLU A 316 -6.70 18.31 -22.52
N GLN A 317 -6.24 17.92 -23.71
CA GLN A 317 -5.01 18.47 -24.27
C GLN A 317 -5.18 19.96 -24.56
N GLY A 318 -4.32 20.80 -23.97
CA GLY A 318 -4.45 22.27 -24.03
C GLY A 318 -5.45 22.86 -23.03
N GLY A 319 -6.17 22.05 -22.25
CA GLY A 319 -7.15 22.48 -21.26
C GLY A 319 -6.57 22.87 -19.89
N ALA A 320 -5.25 22.89 -19.73
CA ALA A 320 -4.58 22.98 -18.43
C ALA A 320 -4.91 24.21 -17.55
N LEU A 321 -5.50 25.27 -18.12
CA LEU A 321 -5.96 26.47 -17.40
C LEU A 321 -7.49 26.48 -17.15
N GLN A 322 -8.23 25.55 -17.75
CA GLN A 322 -9.67 25.45 -17.59
C GLN A 322 -10.01 24.54 -16.41
N VAL A 323 -11.09 24.91 -15.72
CA VAL A 323 -11.64 24.12 -14.62
C VAL A 323 -13.07 23.70 -14.95
N LEU A 324 -13.46 22.50 -14.52
CA LEU A 324 -14.76 21.89 -14.81
C LEU A 324 -15.48 21.52 -13.50
N PRO A 325 -16.77 21.83 -13.34
CA PRO A 325 -17.54 21.35 -12.20
C PRO A 325 -17.96 19.89 -12.37
N VAL A 326 -17.88 19.09 -11.32
CA VAL A 326 -18.43 17.72 -11.28
C VAL A 326 -19.93 17.81 -11.03
N ASN A 327 -20.72 17.63 -12.08
CA ASN A 327 -22.18 17.66 -12.03
C ASN A 327 -22.78 16.30 -12.44
N THR A 328 -22.35 15.22 -11.79
CA THR A 328 -22.90 13.88 -12.01
C THR A 328 -23.81 13.49 -10.85
N GLN A 329 -24.94 12.87 -11.18
CA GLN A 329 -25.89 12.33 -10.22
C GLN A 329 -26.21 10.88 -10.61
N TYR A 330 -25.99 9.96 -9.68
CA TYR A 330 -26.29 8.54 -9.79
C TYR A 330 -27.14 8.12 -8.58
N ASP A 331 -28.05 7.18 -8.79
CA ASP A 331 -28.92 6.66 -7.73
C ASP A 331 -28.22 5.58 -6.86
N GLY A 332 -27.14 4.99 -7.38
CA GLY A 332 -26.34 4.01 -6.66
C GLY A 332 -25.22 3.41 -7.51
N PHE A 333 -24.58 2.35 -6.98
CA PHE A 333 -23.46 1.68 -7.65
C PHE A 333 -23.82 1.06 -8.99
N CYS A 334 -24.89 0.27 -9.06
CA CYS A 334 -25.32 -0.39 -10.28
C CYS A 334 -25.83 0.60 -11.34
N ASP A 335 -26.47 1.69 -10.89
CA ASP A 335 -26.91 2.78 -11.78
C ASP A 335 -25.69 3.53 -12.36
N CYS A 336 -24.71 3.89 -11.53
CA CYS A 336 -23.46 4.48 -12.00
C CYS A 336 -22.76 3.58 -13.01
N LEU A 337 -22.59 2.29 -12.71
CA LEU A 337 -22.00 1.31 -13.61
C LEU A 337 -22.75 1.23 -14.96
N SER A 338 -24.08 1.16 -14.91
CA SER A 338 -24.91 1.09 -16.11
C SER A 338 -24.87 2.38 -16.92
N SER A 339 -24.89 3.54 -16.25
CA SER A 339 -24.81 4.86 -16.88
C SER A 339 -23.48 5.06 -17.58
N VAL A 340 -22.35 4.69 -16.98
CA VAL A 340 -21.03 4.78 -17.64
C VAL A 340 -20.99 3.86 -18.86
N ARG A 341 -21.42 2.61 -18.71
CA ARG A 341 -21.42 1.64 -19.82
C ARG A 341 -22.29 2.11 -21.00
N ASN A 342 -23.49 2.61 -20.72
CA ASN A 342 -24.48 2.92 -21.75
C ASN A 342 -24.32 4.32 -22.35
N LYS A 343 -23.87 5.32 -21.57
CA LYS A 343 -23.76 6.73 -22.04
C LYS A 343 -22.35 7.11 -22.52
N GLU A 344 -21.31 6.54 -21.91
CA GLU A 344 -19.91 6.88 -22.21
C GLU A 344 -19.14 5.76 -22.93
N GLY A 345 -19.68 4.54 -22.90
CA GLY A 345 -19.06 3.34 -23.46
C GLY A 345 -18.09 2.65 -22.49
N GLY A 346 -17.85 1.35 -22.72
CA GLY A 346 -17.03 0.51 -21.82
C GLY A 346 -15.57 0.97 -21.66
N VAL A 347 -15.00 1.64 -22.67
CA VAL A 347 -13.63 2.17 -22.60
C VAL A 347 -13.52 3.33 -21.60
N SER A 348 -14.64 4.01 -21.30
CA SER A 348 -14.70 5.12 -20.34
C SER A 348 -14.31 4.69 -18.91
N PHE A 349 -14.48 3.41 -18.58
CA PHE A 349 -14.03 2.87 -17.29
C PHE A 349 -12.52 2.96 -17.12
N TYR A 350 -11.75 2.98 -18.21
CA TYR A 350 -10.28 2.98 -18.21
C TYR A 350 -9.68 4.38 -18.43
N ARG A 351 -10.44 5.46 -18.18
CA ARG A 351 -9.91 6.83 -18.26
C ARG A 351 -8.73 7.02 -17.31
N GLY A 352 -7.63 7.52 -17.85
CA GLY A 352 -6.39 7.72 -17.10
C GLY A 352 -5.57 6.44 -16.88
N PHE A 353 -5.90 5.32 -17.55
CA PHE A 353 -5.13 4.08 -17.45
C PHE A 353 -3.66 4.26 -17.87
N GLY A 354 -3.35 5.18 -18.78
CA GLY A 354 -1.97 5.50 -19.14
C GLY A 354 -1.12 5.96 -17.96
N ALA A 355 -1.71 6.66 -16.99
CA ALA A 355 -1.02 7.05 -15.77
C ALA A 355 -0.77 5.86 -14.84
N LEU A 356 -1.65 4.86 -14.84
CA LEU A 356 -1.39 3.59 -14.15
C LEU A 356 -0.18 2.86 -14.74
N THR A 357 -0.13 2.79 -16.08
CA THR A 357 1.01 2.20 -16.78
C THR A 357 2.30 2.97 -16.48
N ALA A 358 2.26 4.30 -16.52
CA ALA A 358 3.43 5.13 -16.19
C ALA A 358 3.89 4.93 -14.74
N GLN A 359 2.95 4.86 -13.79
CA GLN A 359 3.21 4.58 -12.37
C GLN A 359 3.96 3.25 -12.18
N TYR A 360 3.43 2.16 -12.71
CA TYR A 360 4.05 0.83 -12.52
C TYR A 360 5.32 0.65 -13.35
N ALA A 361 5.43 1.33 -14.50
CA ALA A 361 6.67 1.37 -15.28
C ALA A 361 7.79 2.10 -14.53
N LEU A 362 7.47 3.23 -13.87
CA LEU A 362 8.42 3.94 -13.02
C LEU A 362 8.89 3.05 -11.85
N HIS A 363 7.96 2.35 -11.21
CA HIS A 363 8.28 1.42 -10.12
C HIS A 363 9.16 0.25 -10.59
N ALA A 364 8.83 -0.35 -11.73
CA ALA A 364 9.63 -1.42 -12.33
C ALA A 364 11.04 -0.94 -12.73
N ALA A 365 11.16 0.25 -13.31
CA ALA A 365 12.44 0.84 -13.69
C ALA A 365 13.33 1.10 -12.46
N LEU A 366 12.76 1.61 -11.37
CA LEU A 366 13.50 1.85 -10.13
C LEU A 366 13.92 0.54 -9.43
N LEU A 367 13.06 -0.48 -9.44
CA LEU A 367 13.40 -1.82 -8.98
C LEU A 367 14.54 -2.43 -9.80
N ALA A 368 14.50 -2.32 -11.13
CA ALA A 368 15.55 -2.79 -12.02
C ALA A 368 16.87 -2.05 -11.82
N LEU A 369 16.83 -0.72 -11.67
CA LEU A 369 18.00 0.10 -11.39
C LEU A 369 18.61 -0.25 -10.03
N SER A 370 17.79 -0.45 -9.00
CA SER A 370 18.23 -0.87 -7.67
C SER A 370 18.94 -2.23 -7.73
N ARG A 371 18.39 -3.18 -8.50
CA ARG A 371 19.01 -4.49 -8.73
C ARG A 371 20.35 -4.38 -9.44
N ALA A 372 20.42 -3.60 -10.51
CA ALA A 372 21.65 -3.39 -11.27
C ALA A 372 22.72 -2.72 -10.42
N ALA A 373 22.37 -1.67 -9.69
CA ALA A 373 23.28 -0.94 -8.81
C ALA A 373 23.88 -1.85 -7.73
N LEU A 374 23.05 -2.68 -7.07
CA LEU A 374 23.53 -3.60 -6.04
C LEU A 374 24.46 -4.67 -6.58
N ARG A 375 24.14 -5.26 -7.74
CA ARG A 375 25.03 -6.23 -8.39
C ARG A 375 26.39 -5.63 -8.73
N VAL A 376 26.40 -4.45 -9.35
CA VAL A 376 27.64 -3.73 -9.65
C VAL A 376 28.45 -3.45 -8.37
N THR A 377 27.80 -3.08 -7.26
CA THR A 377 28.51 -2.85 -6.00
C THR A 377 29.07 -4.12 -5.36
N MET A 378 28.42 -5.27 -5.57
CA MET A 378 28.92 -6.57 -5.10
C MET A 378 30.11 -7.03 -5.95
N ASP A 379 29.99 -6.93 -7.27
CA ASP A 379 31.07 -7.30 -8.21
C ASP A 379 32.31 -6.42 -8.00
N ALA A 380 32.13 -5.11 -7.80
CA ALA A 380 33.22 -4.18 -7.53
C ALA A 380 33.93 -4.46 -6.19
N LYS A 381 33.23 -5.04 -5.20
CA LYS A 381 33.85 -5.47 -3.94
C LYS A 381 34.59 -6.80 -4.10
N ALA A 382 34.04 -7.74 -4.86
CA ALA A 382 34.68 -9.02 -5.15
C ALA A 382 36.02 -8.85 -5.90
N LEU A 383 36.14 -7.82 -6.75
CA LEU A 383 37.39 -7.48 -7.44
C LEU A 383 38.45 -6.78 -6.56
N ARG A 384 38.06 -6.29 -5.38
CA ARG A 384 38.95 -5.57 -4.45
C ARG A 384 39.43 -6.46 -3.28
N ALA A 385 38.83 -7.63 -3.10
CA ALA A 385 39.24 -8.65 -2.16
C ALA A 385 40.16 -9.65 -2.88
#